data_AF-C5XX37-F1
#
_entry.id   AF-C5XX37-F1
#
_cell.length_a   1.000
_cell.length_b   1.000
_cell.length_c   1.000
_cell.angle_alpha   90.00
_cell.angle_beta   90.00
_cell.angle_gamma   90.00
#
_symmetry.space_group_name_H-M   'P 1'
#
loop_
_entity.id
_entity.type
_entity.pdbx_description
1 polymer ?
#
loop_
_entity_poly.entity_id
_entity_poly.type
_entity_poly.pdbx_seq_one_letter_code
_entity_poly.pdbx_strand_id
1 'polypeptide(L)'
;MAFCADFAALRPSPADVRVVTSDGSTIRAHSSVLAAASPVLERMIVGARGRGWDAADCTTVRVLGAPSDAVVAFLRFLYSNPRAAAGAGEWAEEEDAHGPALLALAHAYRVPWLKRRAEAAVAARGLTAERAVDALKLAALCDAPRLYLACARLAAKDLDAVERSEGWRFAGRHDAALRLNLLHLLHDADQRKERWERERASQHVYGQLSDAMAFLDRIFAGTEEASPSPCEDEDEDGVRWGLEQLMRHFAACGGRTRKPAACPRCTRALQLLRLHASVCDRAGDGDGDGGEPCKVALCSNLKAKMQEEGVDTTWKLLVKKVTRARVMSALASREVPEVVKKSWAKYSSRRAARIR
;
A
#
# COMPACT_ATOMS: atom_id res chain seq x y z
N MET A 1 -39.07 -16.51 -37.47
CA MET A 1 -37.91 -16.93 -38.28
C MET A 1 -36.65 -16.54 -37.54
N ALA A 2 -36.07 -17.48 -36.79
CA ALA A 2 -34.80 -17.26 -36.12
C ALA A 2 -33.69 -17.56 -37.14
N PHE A 3 -32.92 -16.54 -37.51
CA PHE A 3 -31.68 -16.74 -38.26
C PHE A 3 -30.67 -17.38 -37.30
N CYS A 4 -30.62 -18.72 -37.28
CA CYS A 4 -29.47 -19.43 -36.76
C CYS A 4 -28.33 -19.22 -37.76
N ALA A 5 -27.46 -18.24 -37.48
CA ALA A 5 -26.18 -18.16 -38.16
C ALA A 5 -25.38 -19.40 -37.79
N ASP A 6 -25.11 -20.24 -38.79
CA ASP A 6 -24.32 -21.46 -38.63
C ASP A 6 -22.84 -21.08 -38.46
N PHE A 7 -22.41 -20.91 -37.21
CA PHE A 7 -21.03 -20.56 -36.87
C PHE A 7 -20.01 -21.66 -37.25
N ALA A 8 -20.47 -22.86 -37.64
CA ALA A 8 -19.61 -23.93 -38.14
C ALA A 8 -19.10 -23.69 -39.59
N ALA A 9 -19.68 -22.71 -40.31
CA ALA A 9 -19.27 -22.33 -41.66
C ALA A 9 -18.16 -21.25 -41.70
N LEU A 10 -17.70 -20.76 -40.54
CA LEU A 10 -16.56 -19.84 -40.51
C LEU A 10 -15.28 -20.64 -40.79
N ARG A 11 -14.82 -20.59 -42.05
CA ARG A 11 -13.42 -20.90 -42.38
C ARG A 11 -12.53 -20.16 -41.37
N PRO A 12 -11.48 -20.77 -40.79
CA PRO A 12 -10.49 -20.01 -40.05
C PRO A 12 -10.04 -18.88 -40.96
N SER A 13 -10.25 -17.63 -40.52
CA SER A 13 -9.86 -16.45 -41.30
C SER A 13 -8.42 -16.67 -41.75
N PRO A 14 -8.09 -16.57 -43.05
CA PRO A 14 -6.69 -16.68 -43.46
C PRO A 14 -5.91 -15.60 -42.70
N ALA A 15 -4.76 -15.98 -42.15
CA ALA A 15 -3.89 -15.06 -41.46
C ALA A 15 -3.48 -13.95 -42.45
N ASP A 16 -3.93 -12.72 -42.17
CA ASP A 16 -3.79 -11.55 -43.02
C ASP A 16 -2.60 -10.66 -42.61
N VAL A 17 -1.87 -11.07 -41.56
CA VAL A 17 -0.66 -10.42 -41.06
C VAL A 17 0.49 -11.41 -40.89
N ARG A 18 1.70 -10.99 -41.26
CA ARG A 18 2.97 -11.66 -40.96
C ARG A 18 3.77 -10.85 -39.96
N VAL A 19 4.11 -11.46 -38.83
CA VAL A 19 5.02 -10.90 -37.82
C VAL A 19 6.42 -11.42 -38.09
N VAL A 20 7.37 -10.53 -38.35
CA VAL A 20 8.78 -10.87 -38.57
C VAL A 20 9.58 -10.58 -37.30
N THR A 21 10.28 -11.60 -36.79
CA THR A 21 11.11 -11.54 -35.59
C THR A 21 12.57 -11.18 -35.90
N SER A 22 13.38 -10.98 -34.85
CA SER A 22 14.78 -10.55 -34.96
C SER A 22 15.69 -11.52 -35.74
N ASP A 23 15.39 -12.81 -35.69
CA ASP A 23 16.08 -13.88 -36.44
C ASP A 23 15.57 -14.06 -37.89
N GLY A 24 14.62 -13.21 -38.33
CA GLY A 24 13.99 -13.31 -39.64
C GLY A 24 12.87 -14.36 -39.72
N SER A 25 12.54 -15.06 -38.63
CA SER A 25 11.41 -15.98 -38.60
C SER A 25 10.10 -15.22 -38.83
N THR A 26 9.14 -15.87 -39.47
CA THR A 26 7.85 -15.27 -39.83
C THR A 26 6.71 -16.02 -39.19
N ILE A 27 5.93 -15.33 -38.37
CA ILE A 27 4.77 -15.87 -37.66
C ILE A 27 3.50 -15.33 -38.30
N ARG A 28 2.58 -16.23 -38.66
CA ARG A 28 1.28 -15.85 -39.23
C ARG A 28 0.30 -15.45 -38.13
N ALA A 29 -0.40 -14.33 -38.31
CA ALA A 29 -1.34 -13.78 -37.34
C ALA A 29 -2.54 -13.08 -38.01
N HIS A 30 -3.50 -12.66 -37.18
CA HIS A 30 -4.74 -12.01 -37.58
C HIS A 30 -4.73 -10.54 -37.15
N SER A 31 -4.97 -9.63 -38.09
CA SER A 31 -4.97 -8.19 -37.82
C SER A 31 -6.00 -7.81 -36.77
N SER A 32 -7.18 -8.44 -36.79
CA SER A 32 -8.28 -8.19 -35.85
C SER A 32 -7.87 -8.45 -34.40
N VAL A 33 -7.18 -9.56 -34.14
CA VAL A 33 -6.72 -9.93 -32.80
C VAL A 33 -5.61 -8.99 -32.33
N LEU A 34 -4.61 -8.74 -33.18
CA LEU A 34 -3.48 -7.90 -32.81
C LEU A 34 -3.87 -6.44 -32.59
N ALA A 35 -4.75 -5.89 -33.46
CA ALA A 35 -5.26 -4.53 -33.33
C ALA A 35 -6.13 -4.37 -32.08
N ALA A 36 -7.01 -5.34 -31.80
CA ALA A 36 -7.84 -5.32 -30.60
C ALA A 36 -7.01 -5.40 -29.31
N ALA A 37 -5.90 -6.15 -29.32
CA ALA A 37 -5.08 -6.35 -28.13
C ALA A 37 -4.07 -5.22 -27.88
N SER A 38 -3.62 -4.52 -28.92
CA SER A 38 -2.58 -3.48 -28.82
C SER A 38 -2.85 -2.30 -29.77
N PRO A 39 -2.95 -1.07 -29.22
CA PRO A 39 -3.06 0.12 -30.06
C PRO A 39 -1.77 0.44 -30.84
N VAL A 40 -0.63 -0.13 -30.41
CA VAL A 40 0.65 0.02 -31.15
C VAL A 40 0.63 -0.88 -32.38
N LEU A 41 0.24 -2.15 -32.21
CA LEU A 41 0.11 -3.08 -33.34
C LEU A 41 -0.95 -2.62 -34.33
N GLU A 42 -2.09 -2.10 -33.85
CA GLU A 42 -3.11 -1.49 -34.69
C GLU A 42 -2.53 -0.40 -35.61
N ARG A 43 -1.80 0.56 -35.04
CA ARG A 43 -1.16 1.63 -35.83
C ARG A 43 -0.11 1.09 -36.79
N MET A 44 0.64 0.06 -36.40
CA MET A 44 1.62 -0.57 -37.28
C MET A 44 0.94 -1.25 -38.47
N ILE A 45 -0.18 -1.94 -38.26
CA ILE A 45 -0.97 -2.60 -39.30
C ILE A 45 -1.60 -1.57 -40.24
N VAL A 46 -2.26 -0.54 -39.70
CA VAL A 46 -2.86 0.55 -40.50
C VAL A 46 -1.78 1.28 -41.32
N GLY A 47 -0.66 1.63 -40.69
CA GLY A 47 0.45 2.30 -41.37
C GLY A 47 1.14 1.43 -42.42
N ALA A 48 1.16 0.11 -42.24
CA ALA A 48 1.68 -0.81 -43.25
C ALA A 48 0.76 -0.93 -44.47
N ARG A 49 -0.56 -0.84 -44.28
CA ARG A 49 -1.54 -0.81 -45.38
C ARG A 49 -1.50 0.48 -46.21
N GLY A 50 -1.12 1.61 -45.61
CA GLY A 50 -1.06 2.91 -46.29
C GLY A 50 0.20 3.18 -47.14
N ARG A 51 1.19 2.27 -47.15
CA ARG A 51 2.53 2.49 -47.73
C ARG A 51 2.82 1.77 -49.06
N GLY A 52 1.81 1.25 -49.76
CA GLY A 52 2.00 0.75 -51.13
C GLY A 52 0.91 -0.19 -51.61
N TRP A 53 0.45 0.06 -52.83
CA TRP A 53 -0.65 -0.58 -53.56
C TRP A 53 -0.31 -2.02 -54.04
N ASP A 54 0.91 -2.53 -53.85
CA ASP A 54 1.41 -3.73 -54.56
C ASP A 54 1.96 -4.86 -53.66
N ALA A 55 1.15 -5.35 -52.71
CA ALA A 55 1.37 -6.67 -52.13
C ALA A 55 0.04 -7.31 -51.78
N ALA A 56 -0.58 -7.93 -52.78
CA ALA A 56 -1.71 -8.81 -52.61
C ALA A 56 -1.44 -9.79 -51.44
N ASP A 57 -2.35 -9.76 -50.47
CA ASP A 57 -2.69 -10.82 -49.52
C ASP A 57 -2.07 -10.83 -48.11
N CYS A 58 -1.06 -10.02 -47.73
CA CYS A 58 -0.62 -10.03 -46.32
C CYS A 58 0.17 -8.80 -45.84
N THR A 59 -0.28 -8.19 -44.72
CA THR A 59 0.39 -7.04 -44.07
C THR A 59 1.59 -7.51 -43.25
N THR A 60 2.74 -6.84 -43.31
CA THR A 60 3.93 -7.24 -42.53
C THR A 60 4.18 -6.30 -41.35
N VAL A 61 4.32 -6.87 -40.15
CA VAL A 61 4.67 -6.18 -38.89
C VAL A 61 6.02 -6.72 -38.42
N ARG A 62 6.96 -5.85 -38.03
CA ARG A 62 8.29 -6.27 -37.56
C ARG A 62 8.38 -6.07 -36.05
N VAL A 63 8.64 -7.16 -35.32
CA VAL A 63 8.84 -7.16 -33.87
C VAL A 63 10.29 -7.55 -33.60
N LEU A 64 11.13 -6.54 -33.39
CA LEU A 64 12.58 -6.69 -33.27
C LEU A 64 13.04 -6.39 -31.84
N GLY A 65 14.23 -6.90 -31.48
CA GLY A 65 14.86 -6.64 -30.18
C GLY A 65 14.41 -7.57 -29.06
N ALA A 66 13.57 -8.57 -29.36
CA ALA A 66 13.23 -9.66 -28.46
C ALA A 66 13.59 -11.01 -29.10
N PRO A 67 13.90 -12.03 -28.27
CA PRO A 67 14.00 -13.43 -28.69
C PRO A 67 12.70 -13.90 -29.38
N SER A 68 12.82 -14.70 -30.44
CA SER A 68 11.67 -15.11 -31.26
C SER A 68 10.67 -15.98 -30.51
N ASP A 69 11.15 -16.86 -29.64
CA ASP A 69 10.36 -17.63 -28.68
C ASP A 69 9.53 -16.74 -27.75
N ALA A 70 10.12 -15.66 -27.22
CA ALA A 70 9.40 -14.66 -26.43
C ALA A 70 8.35 -13.90 -27.24
N VAL A 71 8.60 -13.63 -28.53
CA VAL A 71 7.60 -13.05 -29.43
C VAL A 71 6.45 -14.03 -29.69
N VAL A 72 6.74 -15.31 -29.88
CA VAL A 72 5.72 -16.36 -30.01
C VAL A 72 4.86 -16.44 -28.75
N ALA A 73 5.47 -16.49 -27.56
CA ALA A 73 4.77 -16.48 -26.28
C ALA A 73 3.90 -15.21 -26.11
N PHE A 74 4.45 -14.03 -26.44
CA PHE A 74 3.71 -12.78 -26.43
C PHE A 74 2.47 -12.83 -27.33
N LEU A 75 2.61 -13.30 -28.57
CA LEU A 75 1.49 -13.44 -29.49
C LEU A 75 0.46 -14.43 -28.93
N ARG A 76 0.87 -15.58 -28.42
CA ARG A 76 -0.02 -16.56 -27.77
C ARG A 76 -0.85 -15.92 -26.64
N PHE A 77 -0.26 -15.04 -25.84
CA PHE A 77 -1.00 -14.25 -24.84
C PHE A 77 -2.02 -13.29 -25.44
N LEU A 78 -1.78 -12.72 -26.61
CA LEU A 78 -2.76 -11.85 -27.29
C LEU A 78 -3.96 -12.65 -27.83
N TYR A 79 -3.74 -13.91 -28.21
CA TYR A 79 -4.80 -14.82 -28.65
C TYR A 79 -5.58 -15.43 -27.49
N SER A 80 -5.04 -15.41 -26.27
CA SER A 80 -5.73 -15.97 -25.11
C SER A 80 -6.68 -14.96 -24.47
N ASN A 81 -7.77 -15.46 -23.90
CA ASN A 81 -8.69 -14.61 -23.15
C ASN A 81 -8.00 -14.14 -21.86
N PRO A 82 -7.91 -12.83 -21.56
CA PRO A 82 -7.28 -12.31 -20.35
C PRO A 82 -7.83 -12.91 -19.04
N ARG A 83 -9.09 -13.37 -19.04
CA ARG A 83 -9.73 -14.05 -17.90
C ARG A 83 -9.32 -15.53 -17.79
N ALA A 84 -9.07 -16.21 -18.91
CA ALA A 84 -8.64 -17.61 -18.94
C ALA A 84 -7.14 -17.75 -18.66
N ALA A 85 -6.33 -16.82 -19.20
CA ALA A 85 -4.90 -16.72 -18.92
C ALA A 85 -4.59 -16.46 -17.43
N ALA A 86 -5.58 -16.14 -16.60
CA ALA A 86 -5.43 -16.02 -15.14
C ALA A 86 -5.21 -17.37 -14.43
N GLY A 87 -5.45 -18.52 -15.09
CA GLY A 87 -5.08 -19.85 -14.61
C GLY A 87 -3.56 -19.96 -14.47
N ALA A 88 -3.08 -20.34 -13.28
CA ALA A 88 -1.66 -20.23 -12.92
C ALA A 88 -0.76 -21.35 -13.46
N GLY A 89 -1.31 -22.36 -14.14
CA GLY A 89 -0.60 -23.58 -14.53
C GLY A 89 -0.07 -23.58 -15.97
N GLU A 90 -0.92 -23.29 -16.96
CA GLU A 90 -0.59 -23.49 -18.38
C GLU A 90 0.51 -22.58 -18.92
N TRP A 91 0.68 -21.40 -18.32
CA TRP A 91 1.59 -20.36 -18.80
C TRP A 91 2.80 -20.15 -17.89
N ALA A 92 2.95 -20.97 -16.84
CA ALA A 92 4.01 -20.79 -15.85
C ALA A 92 5.40 -20.94 -16.48
N GLU A 93 5.60 -21.96 -17.32
CA GLU A 93 6.88 -22.22 -17.97
C GLU A 93 7.27 -21.10 -18.95
N GLU A 94 6.32 -20.61 -19.76
CA GLU A 94 6.57 -19.49 -20.68
C GLU A 94 6.85 -18.18 -19.93
N GLU A 95 6.17 -17.94 -18.80
CA GLU A 95 6.42 -16.80 -17.92
C GLU A 95 7.78 -16.85 -17.24
N ASP A 96 8.23 -18.04 -16.85
CA ASP A 96 9.50 -18.24 -16.16
C ASP A 96 10.68 -18.13 -17.15
N ALA A 97 10.51 -18.69 -18.35
CA ALA A 97 11.50 -18.61 -19.42
C ALA A 97 11.62 -17.21 -20.03
N HIS A 98 10.48 -16.53 -20.26
CA HIS A 98 10.44 -15.29 -21.04
C HIS A 98 9.95 -14.07 -20.27
N GLY A 99 9.75 -14.15 -18.95
CA GLY A 99 9.18 -13.08 -18.12
C GLY A 99 9.74 -11.67 -18.38
N PRO A 100 11.08 -11.47 -18.40
CA PRO A 100 11.67 -10.17 -18.73
C PRO A 100 11.30 -9.65 -20.12
N ALA A 101 11.37 -10.52 -21.13
CA ALA A 101 11.05 -10.18 -22.51
C ALA A 101 9.54 -9.92 -22.69
N LEU A 102 8.69 -10.70 -22.04
CA LEU A 102 7.24 -10.48 -22.00
C LEU A 102 6.88 -9.16 -21.34
N LEU A 103 7.57 -8.76 -20.26
CA LEU A 103 7.36 -7.46 -19.63
C LEU A 103 7.73 -6.31 -20.59
N ALA A 104 8.88 -6.41 -21.26
CA ALA A 104 9.32 -5.42 -22.23
C ALA A 104 8.37 -5.32 -23.43
N LEU A 105 7.98 -6.46 -24.02
CA LEU A 105 7.02 -6.52 -25.13
C LEU A 105 5.65 -5.96 -24.72
N ALA A 106 5.13 -6.34 -23.56
CA ALA A 106 3.86 -5.83 -23.07
C ALA A 106 3.89 -4.32 -22.79
N HIS A 107 5.03 -3.78 -22.35
CA HIS A 107 5.22 -2.34 -22.22
C HIS A 107 5.30 -1.64 -23.58
N ALA A 108 6.18 -2.09 -24.47
CA ALA A 108 6.41 -1.51 -25.79
C ALA A 108 5.14 -1.50 -26.66
N TYR A 109 4.39 -2.59 -26.66
CA TYR A 109 3.13 -2.73 -27.39
C TYR A 109 1.91 -2.29 -26.58
N ARG A 110 2.09 -1.68 -25.40
CA ARG A 110 1.02 -1.12 -24.56
C ARG A 110 -0.13 -2.10 -24.28
N VAL A 111 0.19 -3.29 -23.77
CA VAL A 111 -0.75 -4.33 -23.35
C VAL A 111 -0.79 -4.36 -21.80
N PRO A 112 -1.65 -3.56 -21.13
CA PRO A 112 -1.48 -3.27 -19.69
C PRO A 112 -1.76 -4.47 -18.78
N TRP A 113 -2.69 -5.34 -19.18
CA TRP A 113 -3.01 -6.54 -18.39
C TRP A 113 -1.84 -7.53 -18.40
N LEU A 114 -1.21 -7.74 -19.56
CA LEU A 114 -0.05 -8.61 -19.72
C LEU A 114 1.17 -8.01 -19.02
N LYS A 115 1.36 -6.69 -19.11
CA LYS A 115 2.43 -5.99 -18.36
C LYS A 115 2.32 -6.27 -16.86
N ARG A 116 1.12 -6.12 -16.26
CA ARG A 116 0.90 -6.42 -14.83
C ARG A 116 1.15 -7.89 -14.48
N ARG A 117 0.82 -8.80 -15.39
CA ARG A 117 1.03 -10.23 -15.20
C ARG A 117 2.51 -10.58 -15.26
N ALA A 118 3.21 -10.14 -16.30
CA ALA A 118 4.66 -10.34 -16.45
C ALA A 118 5.42 -9.71 -15.30
N GLU A 119 5.03 -8.50 -14.85
CA GLU A 119 5.60 -7.85 -13.67
C GLU A 119 5.47 -8.72 -12.40
N ALA A 120 4.30 -9.34 -12.20
CA ALA A 120 4.08 -10.23 -11.07
C ALA A 120 4.86 -11.55 -11.19
N ALA A 121 4.95 -12.13 -12.38
CA ALA A 121 5.70 -13.35 -12.65
C ALA A 121 7.20 -13.14 -12.41
N VAL A 122 7.78 -12.07 -12.96
CA VAL A 122 9.19 -11.71 -12.75
C VAL A 122 9.47 -11.46 -11.27
N ALA A 123 8.58 -10.76 -10.56
CA ALA A 123 8.77 -10.49 -9.13
C ALA A 123 8.63 -11.75 -8.25
N ALA A 124 7.79 -12.71 -8.63
CA ALA A 124 7.51 -13.90 -7.82
C ALA A 124 8.48 -15.06 -8.08
N ARG A 125 8.90 -15.26 -9.33
CA ARG A 125 9.67 -16.45 -9.75
C ARG A 125 11.02 -16.10 -10.38
N GLY A 126 11.13 -14.94 -11.02
CA GLY A 126 12.36 -14.50 -11.69
C GLY A 126 13.33 -13.70 -10.81
N LEU A 127 12.90 -13.27 -9.63
CA LEU A 127 13.66 -12.35 -8.79
C LEU A 127 14.58 -13.11 -7.81
N THR A 128 15.88 -13.08 -8.11
CA THR A 128 16.96 -13.63 -7.26
C THR A 128 17.99 -12.55 -6.98
N ALA A 129 18.90 -12.76 -6.01
CA ALA A 129 19.95 -11.78 -5.69
C ALA A 129 20.84 -11.48 -6.90
N GLU A 130 21.19 -12.51 -7.68
CA GLU A 130 21.97 -12.37 -8.92
C GLU A 130 21.27 -11.50 -9.97
N ARG A 131 19.94 -11.64 -10.10
CA ARG A 131 19.14 -10.94 -11.12
C ARG A 131 18.57 -9.61 -10.61
N ALA A 132 18.84 -9.22 -9.37
CA ALA A 132 18.17 -8.09 -8.72
C ALA A 132 18.45 -6.76 -9.43
N VAL A 133 19.71 -6.54 -9.84
CA VAL A 133 20.14 -5.30 -10.50
C VAL A 133 19.58 -5.21 -11.92
N ASP A 134 19.58 -6.32 -12.66
CA ASP A 134 19.01 -6.39 -14.00
C ASP A 134 17.48 -6.23 -13.97
N ALA A 135 16.82 -6.86 -13.00
CA ALA A 135 15.39 -6.72 -12.79
C ALA A 135 15.00 -5.28 -12.38
N LEU A 136 15.85 -4.60 -11.58
CA LEU A 136 15.67 -3.19 -11.26
C LEU A 136 15.80 -2.30 -12.50
N LYS A 137 16.81 -2.55 -13.34
CA LYS A 137 17.00 -1.83 -14.61
C LYS A 137 15.82 -2.04 -15.53
N LEU A 138 15.37 -3.29 -15.69
CA LEU A 138 14.19 -3.64 -16.46
C LEU A 138 12.94 -2.92 -15.93
N ALA A 139 12.78 -2.89 -14.60
CA ALA A 139 11.64 -2.24 -13.98
C ALA A 139 11.62 -0.73 -14.24
N ALA A 140 12.77 -0.07 -14.22
CA ALA A 140 12.92 1.33 -14.57
C ALA A 140 12.61 1.58 -16.06
N LEU A 141 13.14 0.74 -16.96
CA LEU A 141 12.90 0.87 -18.41
C LEU A 141 11.46 0.59 -18.83
N CYS A 142 10.74 -0.26 -18.09
CA CYS A 142 9.39 -0.67 -18.42
C CYS A 142 8.31 0.05 -17.59
N ASP A 143 8.63 1.06 -16.78
CA ASP A 143 7.73 1.68 -15.81
C ASP A 143 6.96 0.65 -14.95
N ALA A 144 7.68 -0.28 -14.31
CA ALA A 144 7.11 -1.40 -13.55
C ALA A 144 7.33 -1.20 -12.03
N PRO A 145 6.49 -0.40 -11.34
CA PRO A 145 6.72 0.02 -9.97
C PRO A 145 6.64 -1.12 -8.94
N ARG A 146 5.85 -2.18 -9.19
CA ARG A 146 5.74 -3.33 -8.28
C ARG A 146 6.99 -4.18 -8.33
N LEU A 147 7.54 -4.41 -9.53
CA LEU A 147 8.81 -5.10 -9.69
C LEU A 147 9.95 -4.26 -9.10
N TYR A 148 9.95 -2.96 -9.33
CA TYR A 148 10.91 -2.03 -8.75
C TYR A 148 10.95 -2.11 -7.20
N LEU A 149 9.79 -2.05 -6.56
CA LEU A 149 9.68 -2.23 -5.11
C LEU A 149 10.03 -3.64 -4.62
N ALA A 150 9.80 -4.67 -5.44
CA ALA A 150 10.20 -6.04 -5.12
C ALA A 150 11.74 -6.17 -5.10
N CYS A 151 12.42 -5.58 -6.09
CA CYS A 151 13.89 -5.53 -6.14
C CYS A 151 14.47 -4.81 -4.93
N ALA A 152 13.92 -3.64 -4.57
CA ALA A 152 14.34 -2.90 -3.38
C ALA A 152 14.16 -3.71 -2.08
N ARG A 153 13.03 -4.44 -1.95
CA ARG A 153 12.80 -5.32 -0.78
C ARG A 153 13.77 -6.48 -0.71
N LEU A 154 14.12 -7.09 -1.85
CA LEU A 154 15.10 -8.17 -1.88
C LEU A 154 16.48 -7.65 -1.46
N ALA A 155 16.92 -6.54 -2.05
CA ALA A 155 18.20 -5.93 -1.71
C ALA A 155 18.27 -5.47 -0.25
N ALA A 156 17.16 -5.01 0.35
CA ALA A 156 17.11 -4.67 1.76
C ALA A 156 17.19 -5.90 2.68
N LYS A 157 16.80 -7.08 2.19
CA LYS A 157 16.85 -8.33 2.96
C LYS A 157 18.25 -8.96 2.93
N ASP A 158 18.92 -8.90 1.79
CA ASP A 158 20.22 -9.55 1.58
C ASP A 158 21.08 -8.70 0.62
N LEU A 159 21.56 -7.57 1.14
CA LEU A 159 22.39 -6.64 0.36
C LEU A 159 23.72 -7.30 -0.02
N ASP A 160 24.31 -8.08 0.89
CA ASP A 160 25.60 -8.74 0.68
C ASP A 160 25.56 -9.76 -0.48
N ALA A 161 24.44 -10.46 -0.69
CA ALA A 161 24.26 -11.30 -1.87
C ALA A 161 24.14 -10.47 -3.15
N VAL A 162 23.41 -9.35 -3.12
CA VAL A 162 23.27 -8.48 -4.29
C VAL A 162 24.60 -7.82 -4.65
N GLU A 163 25.41 -7.38 -3.68
CA GLU A 163 26.72 -6.78 -3.94
C GLU A 163 27.72 -7.75 -4.56
N ARG A 164 27.58 -9.05 -4.26
CA ARG A 164 28.37 -10.13 -4.87
C ARG A 164 27.86 -10.55 -6.26
N SER A 165 26.72 -10.04 -6.71
CA SER A 165 26.19 -10.38 -8.03
C SER A 165 27.04 -9.80 -9.16
N GLU A 166 27.00 -10.45 -10.32
CA GLU A 166 27.61 -9.89 -11.53
C GLU A 166 26.94 -8.59 -11.96
N GLY A 167 25.61 -8.51 -11.84
CA GLY A 167 24.82 -7.31 -12.18
C GLY A 167 25.25 -6.08 -11.38
N TRP A 168 25.56 -6.24 -10.08
CA TRP A 168 26.06 -5.14 -9.26
C TRP A 168 27.45 -4.67 -9.66
N ARG A 169 28.38 -5.60 -9.93
CA ARG A 169 29.72 -5.26 -10.43
C ARG A 169 29.65 -4.59 -11.79
N PHE A 170 28.77 -5.06 -12.67
CA PHE A 170 28.54 -4.47 -13.99
C PHE A 170 27.99 -3.04 -13.87
N ALA A 171 26.95 -2.83 -13.05
CA ALA A 171 26.41 -1.50 -12.80
C ALA A 171 27.47 -0.55 -12.22
N GLY A 172 28.30 -1.03 -11.28
CA GLY A 172 29.40 -0.23 -10.74
C GLY A 172 30.41 0.25 -11.78
N ARG A 173 30.63 -0.51 -12.87
CA ARG A 173 31.60 -0.16 -13.93
C ARG A 173 30.99 0.62 -15.08
N HIS A 174 29.72 0.39 -15.40
CA HIS A 174 29.12 0.85 -16.65
C HIS A 174 27.86 1.72 -16.46
N ASP A 175 27.25 1.73 -15.26
CA ASP A 175 25.98 2.41 -15.01
C ASP A 175 25.87 2.84 -13.54
N ALA A 176 26.65 3.85 -13.17
CA ALA A 176 26.69 4.38 -11.81
C ALA A 176 25.33 4.92 -11.34
N ALA A 177 24.50 5.41 -12.26
CA ALA A 177 23.15 5.89 -11.97
C ALA A 177 22.24 4.75 -11.49
N LEU A 178 22.28 3.58 -12.14
CA LEU A 178 21.53 2.41 -11.69
C LEU A 178 21.94 1.95 -10.28
N ARG A 179 23.25 1.93 -9.99
CA ARG A 179 23.75 1.59 -8.66
C ARG A 179 23.29 2.60 -7.60
N LEU A 180 23.38 3.90 -7.90
CA LEU A 180 22.93 4.96 -7.02
C LEU A 180 21.42 4.87 -6.75
N ASN A 181 20.62 4.58 -7.79
CA ASN A 181 19.18 4.38 -7.65
C ASN A 181 18.86 3.26 -6.65
N LEU A 182 19.55 2.12 -6.74
CA LEU A 182 19.35 1.03 -5.78
C LEU A 182 19.72 1.45 -4.35
N LEU A 183 20.86 2.12 -4.16
CA LEU A 183 21.28 2.63 -2.85
C LEU A 183 20.28 3.64 -2.27
N HIS A 184 19.78 4.57 -3.08
CA HIS A 184 18.76 5.53 -2.66
C HIS A 184 17.48 4.83 -2.22
N LEU A 185 17.03 3.78 -2.92
CA LEU A 185 15.84 3.04 -2.52
C LEU A 185 16.00 2.33 -1.18
N LEU A 186 17.18 1.78 -0.93
CA LEU A 186 17.50 1.14 0.34
C LEU A 186 17.50 2.15 1.47
N HIS A 187 18.16 3.29 1.24
CA HIS A 187 18.17 4.39 2.21
C HIS A 187 16.76 4.91 2.50
N ASP A 188 15.94 5.15 1.47
CA ASP A 188 14.56 5.57 1.62
C ASP A 188 13.69 4.53 2.33
N ALA A 189 13.95 3.24 2.11
CA ALA A 189 13.27 2.15 2.80
C ALA A 189 13.64 2.10 4.28
N ASP A 190 14.92 2.24 4.59
CA ASP A 190 15.44 2.26 5.95
C ASP A 190 14.92 3.49 6.72
N GLN A 191 15.02 4.68 6.14
CA GLN A 191 14.44 5.88 6.73
C GLN A 191 12.92 5.75 6.96
N ARG A 192 12.18 5.11 6.03
CA ARG A 192 10.74 4.84 6.23
C ARG A 192 10.51 3.89 7.39
N LYS A 193 11.33 2.84 7.53
CA LYS A 193 11.26 1.90 8.64
C LYS A 193 11.53 2.61 9.96
N GLU A 194 12.60 3.38 10.07
CA GLU A 194 12.90 4.13 11.28
C GLU A 194 11.81 5.16 11.61
N ARG A 195 11.27 5.88 10.61
CA ARG A 195 10.14 6.80 10.81
C ARG A 195 8.92 6.06 11.35
N TRP A 196 8.62 4.89 10.81
CA TRP A 196 7.51 4.06 11.26
C TRP A 196 7.74 3.54 12.69
N GLU A 197 8.95 3.11 13.02
CA GLU A 197 9.31 2.67 14.38
C GLU A 197 9.22 3.82 15.39
N ARG A 198 9.72 5.02 15.05
CA ARG A 198 9.56 6.23 15.88
C ARG A 198 8.08 6.59 16.05
N GLU A 199 7.29 6.54 14.98
CA GLU A 199 5.85 6.77 15.05
C GLU A 199 5.18 5.74 15.96
N ARG A 200 5.50 4.46 15.82
CA ARG A 200 4.97 3.37 16.65
C ARG A 200 5.37 3.50 18.12
N ALA A 201 6.62 3.84 18.43
CA ALA A 201 7.07 4.11 19.79
C ALA A 201 6.32 5.29 20.40
N SER A 202 6.13 6.36 19.63
CA SER A 202 5.35 7.53 20.08
C SER A 202 3.84 7.24 20.21
N GLN A 203 3.29 6.32 19.40
CA GLN A 203 1.88 5.91 19.47
C GLN A 203 1.51 5.32 20.82
N HIS A 204 2.40 4.56 21.46
CA HIS A 204 2.13 4.02 22.80
C HIS A 204 1.86 5.13 23.82
N VAL A 205 2.68 6.19 23.83
CA VAL A 205 2.51 7.36 24.72
C VAL A 205 1.20 8.09 24.42
N TYR A 206 0.83 8.26 23.16
CA TYR A 206 -0.46 8.87 22.80
C TYR A 206 -1.66 7.98 23.17
N GLY A 207 -1.47 6.65 23.18
CA GLY A 207 -2.43 5.68 23.73
C GLY A 207 -2.65 5.92 25.21
N GLN A 208 -1.58 5.90 26.02
CA GLN A 208 -1.66 6.19 27.46
C GLN A 208 -2.34 7.53 27.77
N LEU A 209 -2.06 8.57 26.97
CA LEU A 209 -2.75 9.86 27.10
C LEU A 209 -4.24 9.78 26.77
N SER A 210 -4.62 9.02 25.73
CA SER A 210 -6.03 8.77 25.39
C SER A 210 -6.75 8.03 26.52
N ASP A 211 -6.13 7.00 27.08
CA ASP A 211 -6.70 6.20 28.17
C ASP A 211 -6.84 7.04 29.44
N ALA A 212 -5.87 7.92 29.72
CA ALA A 212 -5.97 8.92 30.77
C ALA A 212 -7.17 9.87 30.57
N MET A 213 -7.48 10.30 29.33
CA MET A 213 -8.65 11.14 29.07
C MET A 213 -9.96 10.39 29.37
N ALA A 214 -10.04 9.10 28.99
CA ALA A 214 -11.18 8.25 29.30
C ALA A 214 -11.32 7.95 30.79
N PHE A 215 -10.20 7.90 31.52
CA PHE A 215 -10.22 7.76 32.98
C PHE A 215 -10.68 9.04 33.68
N LEU A 216 -10.27 10.22 33.19
CA LEU A 216 -10.83 11.49 33.68
C LEU A 216 -12.34 11.56 33.50
N ASP A 217 -12.86 11.13 32.35
CA ASP A 217 -14.30 11.01 32.13
C ASP A 217 -14.96 10.15 33.22
N ARG A 218 -14.37 9.00 33.57
CA ARG A 218 -14.87 8.09 34.63
C ARG A 218 -14.81 8.69 36.04
N ILE A 219 -13.68 9.29 36.42
CA ILE A 219 -13.52 9.93 37.75
C ILE A 219 -14.60 11.00 37.96
N PHE A 220 -14.80 11.86 36.95
CA PHE A 220 -15.73 12.98 37.07
C PHE A 220 -17.19 12.60 36.77
N ALA A 221 -17.46 11.45 36.15
CA ALA A 221 -18.81 10.91 36.01
C ALA A 221 -19.38 10.34 37.32
N GLY A 222 -18.53 10.08 38.33
CA GLY A 222 -18.98 9.64 39.65
C GLY A 222 -19.52 8.21 39.71
N THR A 223 -19.15 7.35 38.74
CA THR A 223 -19.47 5.91 38.82
C THR A 223 -18.74 5.29 40.00
N GLU A 224 -19.48 4.92 41.04
CA GLU A 224 -19.05 3.95 42.03
C GLU A 224 -18.57 2.68 41.31
N GLU A 225 -17.49 2.12 41.85
CA GLU A 225 -16.70 1.03 41.31
C GLU A 225 -17.57 -0.11 40.75
N ALA A 226 -17.58 -0.27 39.42
CA ALA A 226 -17.69 -1.60 38.87
C ALA A 226 -16.38 -2.32 39.24
N SER A 227 -16.47 -3.19 40.24
CA SER A 227 -15.43 -4.09 40.73
C SER A 227 -14.46 -4.50 39.61
N PRO A 228 -13.13 -4.37 39.81
CA PRO A 228 -12.18 -4.83 38.80
C PRO A 228 -12.36 -6.33 38.61
N SER A 229 -12.62 -6.74 37.37
CA SER A 229 -12.45 -8.14 36.97
C SER A 229 -10.99 -8.52 37.27
N PRO A 230 -10.68 -9.69 37.86
CA PRO A 230 -9.32 -10.01 38.34
C PRO A 230 -8.28 -10.30 37.24
N CYS A 231 -8.40 -9.69 36.07
CA CYS A 231 -7.73 -10.15 34.85
C CYS A 231 -7.13 -9.01 34.01
N GLU A 232 -6.60 -7.93 34.58
CA GLU A 232 -5.92 -6.89 33.76
C GLU A 232 -4.63 -6.41 34.45
N ASP A 233 -3.62 -6.15 33.61
CA ASP A 233 -2.19 -6.07 33.91
C ASP A 233 -1.80 -5.05 35.01
N GLU A 234 -0.80 -5.39 35.85
CA GLU A 234 -0.34 -4.57 36.99
C GLU A 234 0.07 -3.11 36.63
N ASP A 235 0.37 -2.83 35.35
CA ASP A 235 0.72 -1.49 34.85
C ASP A 235 -0.51 -0.56 34.68
N GLU A 236 -1.70 -1.08 34.38
CA GLU A 236 -2.91 -0.25 34.20
C GLU A 236 -3.43 0.34 35.53
N ASP A 237 -3.27 -0.41 36.62
CA ASP A 237 -3.66 0.02 37.98
C ASP A 237 -2.75 1.16 38.48
N GLY A 238 -1.47 1.18 38.07
CA GLY A 238 -0.53 2.24 38.42
C GLY A 238 -0.89 3.61 37.83
N VAL A 239 -1.29 3.65 36.55
CA VAL A 239 -1.69 4.90 35.86
C VAL A 239 -2.99 5.44 36.45
N ARG A 240 -3.95 4.54 36.71
CA ARG A 240 -5.24 4.84 37.35
C ARG A 240 -5.04 5.50 38.71
N TRP A 241 -4.31 4.83 39.60
CA TRP A 241 -4.00 5.32 40.93
C TRP A 241 -3.25 6.67 40.90
N GLY A 242 -2.26 6.79 40.01
CA GLY A 242 -1.51 8.03 39.83
C GLY A 242 -2.38 9.21 39.42
N LEU A 243 -3.33 9.01 38.51
CA LEU A 243 -4.30 10.02 38.08
C LEU A 243 -5.24 10.43 39.21
N GLU A 244 -5.79 9.47 39.97
CA GLU A 244 -6.65 9.79 41.11
C GLU A 244 -5.93 10.60 42.18
N GLN A 245 -4.70 10.20 42.54
CA GLN A 245 -3.89 10.92 43.52
C GLN A 245 -3.56 12.34 43.04
N LEU A 246 -3.32 12.51 41.74
CA LEU A 246 -3.10 13.81 41.12
C LEU A 246 -4.35 14.70 41.22
N MET A 247 -5.54 14.15 40.96
CA MET A 247 -6.81 14.88 41.06
C MET A 247 -7.20 15.20 42.51
N ARG A 248 -6.99 14.25 43.45
CA ARG A 248 -7.16 14.48 44.90
C ARG A 248 -6.24 15.61 45.39
N HIS A 249 -4.97 15.59 44.96
CA HIS A 249 -4.04 16.67 45.28
C HIS A 249 -4.48 18.01 44.66
N PHE A 250 -4.93 18.02 43.41
CA PHE A 250 -5.40 19.25 42.75
C PHE A 250 -6.60 19.87 43.50
N ALA A 251 -7.52 19.05 44.00
CA ALA A 251 -8.63 19.48 44.83
C ALA A 251 -8.19 20.01 46.21
N ALA A 252 -7.28 19.31 46.90
CA ALA A 252 -6.83 19.65 48.25
C ALA A 252 -5.83 20.82 48.30
N CYS A 253 -4.97 20.98 47.29
CA CYS A 253 -3.95 22.03 47.22
C CYS A 253 -4.56 23.42 46.88
N GLY A 254 -5.88 23.49 46.67
CA GLY A 254 -6.55 24.70 46.22
C GLY A 254 -6.19 25.07 44.78
N GLY A 255 -5.94 24.09 43.91
CA GLY A 255 -5.52 24.32 42.51
C GLY A 255 -6.49 25.15 41.67
N ARG A 256 -7.74 25.33 42.15
CA ARG A 256 -8.76 26.22 41.58
C ARG A 256 -8.60 27.69 41.98
N THR A 257 -7.92 27.99 43.09
CA THR A 257 -7.87 29.32 43.73
C THR A 257 -6.46 29.85 43.99
N ARG A 258 -5.45 28.98 44.10
CA ARG A 258 -4.01 29.35 44.18
C ARG A 258 -3.34 29.26 42.82
N LYS A 259 -2.36 30.14 42.56
CA LYS A 259 -1.54 30.16 41.33
C LYS A 259 -1.02 28.74 41.02
N PRO A 260 -1.55 28.03 40.01
CA PRO A 260 -1.16 26.65 39.72
C PRO A 260 0.33 26.52 39.39
N ALA A 261 0.97 27.62 38.94
CA ALA A 261 2.40 27.71 38.69
C ALA A 261 3.30 27.40 39.91
N ALA A 262 2.78 27.49 41.14
CA ALA A 262 3.56 27.24 42.35
C ALA A 262 3.69 25.76 42.73
N CYS A 263 2.86 24.86 42.17
CA CYS A 263 2.89 23.43 42.50
C CYS A 263 3.03 22.56 41.24
N PRO A 264 4.12 21.76 41.10
CA PRO A 264 4.36 20.94 39.91
C PRO A 264 3.34 19.82 39.71
N ARG A 265 2.63 19.38 40.77
CA ARG A 265 1.53 18.41 40.67
C ARG A 265 0.27 19.08 40.12
N CYS A 266 -0.07 20.27 40.60
CA CYS A 266 -1.21 21.04 40.08
C CYS A 266 -1.01 21.48 38.62
N THR A 267 0.21 21.86 38.23
CA THR A 267 0.53 22.18 36.84
C THR A 267 0.28 20.99 35.92
N ARG A 268 0.72 19.78 36.31
CA ARG A 268 0.48 18.54 35.55
C ARG A 268 -1.01 18.19 35.46
N ALA A 269 -1.75 18.31 36.57
CA ALA A 269 -3.19 18.10 36.60
C ALA A 269 -3.91 19.04 35.61
N LEU A 270 -3.55 20.32 35.62
CA LEU A 270 -4.11 21.33 34.72
C LEU A 270 -3.77 21.06 33.25
N GLN A 271 -2.56 20.56 32.95
CA GLN A 271 -2.19 20.15 31.59
C GLN A 271 -3.05 18.99 31.07
N LEU A 272 -3.36 18.00 31.91
CA LEU A 272 -4.24 16.89 31.54
C LEU A 272 -5.68 17.34 31.33
N LEU A 273 -6.21 18.22 32.20
CA LEU A 273 -7.53 18.81 32.01
C LEU A 273 -7.62 19.67 30.75
N ARG A 274 -6.53 20.40 30.42
CA ARG A 274 -6.42 21.15 29.17
C ARG A 274 -6.41 20.21 27.96
N LEU A 275 -5.70 19.09 28.03
CA LEU A 275 -5.69 18.07 26.98
C LEU A 275 -7.08 17.48 26.79
N HIS A 276 -7.78 17.16 27.89
CA HIS A 276 -9.15 16.66 27.85
C HIS A 276 -10.08 17.64 27.14
N ALA A 277 -10.07 18.92 27.54
CA ALA A 277 -10.88 19.97 26.92
C ALA A 277 -10.65 20.10 25.41
N SER A 278 -9.42 19.83 24.94
CA SER A 278 -9.05 19.91 23.53
C SER A 278 -9.37 18.67 22.69
N VAL A 279 -9.58 17.51 23.33
CA VAL A 279 -9.96 16.24 22.66
C VAL A 279 -11.46 15.93 22.88
N CYS A 280 -12.13 16.66 23.77
CA CYS A 280 -13.53 16.45 24.10
C CYS A 280 -14.48 17.11 23.07
N ASP A 281 -15.23 16.26 22.37
CA ASP A 281 -16.20 16.66 21.35
C ASP A 281 -17.56 17.08 21.95
N ARG A 282 -17.81 16.82 23.25
CA ARG A 282 -19.05 17.25 23.90
C ARG A 282 -19.11 18.79 23.94
N ALA A 283 -20.23 19.34 23.48
CA ALA A 283 -20.51 20.76 23.61
C ALA A 283 -20.78 21.11 25.07
N GLY A 284 -20.38 22.32 25.49
CA GLY A 284 -20.90 22.90 26.73
C GLY A 284 -22.37 23.23 26.52
N ASP A 285 -23.14 23.15 27.60
CA ASP A 285 -24.57 23.47 27.67
C ASP A 285 -24.97 24.56 26.67
N GLY A 286 -25.69 24.22 25.59
CA GLY A 286 -26.23 25.27 24.72
C GLY A 286 -26.71 24.99 23.30
N ASP A 287 -26.43 23.87 22.63
CA ASP A 287 -26.86 23.72 21.23
C ASP A 287 -27.46 22.33 20.90
N GLY A 288 -28.78 22.24 21.01
CA GLY A 288 -29.69 21.53 20.09
C GLY A 288 -29.62 20.02 19.85
N ASP A 289 -28.55 19.33 20.22
CA ASP A 289 -28.43 17.87 20.12
C ASP A 289 -28.24 17.30 21.52
N GLY A 290 -29.09 16.36 21.94
CA GLY A 290 -29.31 15.93 23.33
C GLY A 290 -28.16 15.18 24.01
N GLY A 291 -26.92 15.65 23.88
CA GLY A 291 -25.75 15.12 24.56
C GLY A 291 -25.57 15.72 25.95
N GLU A 292 -25.36 14.87 26.97
CA GLU A 292 -25.00 15.32 28.31
C GLU A 292 -23.73 16.19 28.29
N PRO A 293 -23.69 17.31 29.03
CA PRO A 293 -22.49 18.14 29.13
C PRO A 293 -21.33 17.33 29.72
N CYS A 294 -20.11 17.67 29.30
CA CYS A 294 -18.91 17.04 29.84
C CYS A 294 -18.79 17.31 31.35
N LYS A 295 -18.77 16.24 32.16
CA LYS A 295 -18.68 16.31 33.63
C LYS A 295 -17.26 16.60 34.14
N VAL A 296 -16.23 16.53 33.27
CA VAL A 296 -14.83 16.78 33.64
C VAL A 296 -14.62 18.24 34.05
N ALA A 297 -14.01 18.44 35.22
CA ALA A 297 -13.79 19.76 35.77
C ALA A 297 -13.03 20.70 34.81
N LEU A 298 -13.50 21.94 34.73
CA LEU A 298 -12.89 23.02 33.93
C LEU A 298 -12.92 22.78 32.41
N CYS A 299 -13.56 21.71 31.91
CA CYS A 299 -13.57 21.40 30.47
C CYS A 299 -14.14 22.55 29.62
N SER A 300 -15.32 23.07 29.98
CA SER A 300 -15.95 24.20 29.29
C SER A 300 -15.13 25.49 29.37
N ASN A 301 -14.65 25.84 30.57
CA ASN A 301 -13.84 27.03 30.81
C ASN A 301 -12.50 27.01 30.04
N LEU A 302 -11.83 25.85 30.01
CA LEU A 302 -10.57 25.69 29.27
C LEU A 302 -10.79 25.70 27.76
N LYS A 303 -11.92 25.14 27.28
CA LYS A 303 -12.30 25.17 25.86
C LYS A 303 -12.55 26.62 25.40
N ALA A 304 -13.30 27.40 26.17
CA ALA A 304 -13.52 28.83 25.91
C ALA A 304 -12.20 29.62 25.93
N LYS A 305 -11.38 29.43 26.97
CA LYS A 305 -10.08 30.10 27.10
C LYS A 305 -9.14 29.80 25.93
N MET A 306 -9.14 28.57 25.42
CA MET A 306 -8.32 28.17 24.27
C MET A 306 -8.83 28.75 22.94
N GLN A 307 -10.13 29.02 22.82
CA GLN A 307 -10.68 29.73 21.66
C GLN A 307 -10.25 31.21 21.66
N GLU A 308 -10.15 31.82 22.84
CA GLU A 308 -9.77 33.22 23.01
C GLU A 308 -8.25 33.45 22.87
N GLU A 309 -7.42 32.67 23.55
CA GLU A 309 -5.95 32.84 23.58
C GLU A 309 -5.24 32.21 22.38
N GLY A 310 -5.94 31.37 21.62
CA GLY A 310 -5.34 30.53 20.59
C GLY A 310 -4.42 29.45 21.18
N VAL A 311 -3.96 28.56 20.30
CA VAL A 311 -3.23 27.36 20.69
C VAL A 311 -2.03 27.17 19.78
N ASP A 312 -0.86 26.94 20.38
CA ASP A 312 0.39 26.71 19.67
C ASP A 312 0.31 25.46 18.77
N THR A 313 1.08 25.47 17.69
CA THR A 313 1.22 24.38 16.70
C THR A 313 1.64 23.06 17.34
N THR A 314 2.53 23.08 18.34
CA THR A 314 2.99 21.88 19.04
C THR A 314 1.87 21.19 19.78
N TRP A 315 1.00 21.98 20.44
CA TRP A 315 -0.18 21.49 21.12
C TRP A 315 -1.23 20.95 20.14
N LYS A 316 -1.48 21.65 19.02
CA LYS A 316 -2.38 21.16 17.96
C LYS A 316 -1.93 19.80 17.41
N LEU A 317 -0.62 19.61 17.24
CA LEU A 317 -0.05 18.32 16.82
C LEU A 317 -0.30 17.23 17.87
N LEU A 318 -0.08 17.53 19.15
CA LEU A 318 -0.34 16.60 20.26
C LEU A 318 -1.80 16.14 20.26
N VAL A 319 -2.75 17.09 20.22
CA VAL A 319 -4.19 16.81 20.17
C VAL A 319 -4.51 15.89 19.00
N LYS A 320 -4.04 16.21 17.79
CA LYS A 320 -4.26 15.38 16.59
C LYS A 320 -3.73 13.94 16.76
N LYS A 321 -2.58 13.76 17.40
CA LYS A 321 -1.98 12.44 17.63
C LYS A 321 -2.74 11.65 18.70
N VAL A 322 -3.18 12.29 19.78
CA VAL A 322 -3.99 11.66 20.84
C VAL A 322 -5.37 11.29 20.30
N THR A 323 -6.04 12.15 19.54
CA THR A 323 -7.32 11.84 18.89
C THR A 323 -7.18 10.67 17.91
N ARG A 324 -6.09 10.64 17.11
CA ARG A 324 -5.81 9.49 16.24
C ARG A 324 -5.60 8.20 17.03
N ALA A 325 -4.84 8.24 18.12
CA ALA A 325 -4.64 7.09 18.99
C ALA A 325 -5.97 6.59 19.56
N ARG A 326 -6.83 7.49 20.08
CA ARG A 326 -8.17 7.19 20.57
C ARG A 326 -9.04 6.47 19.54
N VAL A 327 -9.07 6.97 18.30
CA VAL A 327 -9.84 6.35 17.20
C VAL A 327 -9.26 4.99 16.83
N MET A 328 -7.94 4.84 16.78
CA MET A 328 -7.30 3.57 16.47
C MET A 328 -7.56 2.52 17.56
N SER A 329 -7.50 2.89 18.84
CA SER A 329 -7.84 2.01 19.96
C SER A 329 -9.32 1.60 19.90
N ALA A 330 -10.23 2.53 19.64
CA ALA A 330 -11.65 2.24 19.47
C ALA A 330 -11.94 1.34 18.25
N LEU A 331 -11.18 1.48 17.16
CA LEU A 331 -11.28 0.58 16.01
C LEU A 331 -10.69 -0.81 16.29
N ALA A 332 -9.63 -0.89 17.10
CA ALA A 332 -9.02 -2.15 17.49
C ALA A 332 -9.89 -2.96 18.45
N SER A 333 -10.66 -2.29 19.33
CA SER A 333 -11.59 -2.94 20.26
C SER A 333 -12.95 -3.30 19.64
N ARG A 334 -13.24 -2.88 18.40
CA ARG A 334 -14.46 -3.30 17.70
C ARG A 334 -14.35 -4.77 17.31
N GLU A 335 -15.36 -5.55 17.71
CA GLU A 335 -15.53 -6.90 17.19
C GLU A 335 -15.66 -6.86 15.67
N VAL A 336 -14.69 -7.46 14.98
CA VAL A 336 -14.69 -7.56 13.52
C VAL A 336 -15.87 -8.45 13.11
N PRO A 337 -16.80 -7.97 12.27
CA PRO A 337 -17.93 -8.78 11.82
C PRO A 337 -17.45 -10.09 11.20
N GLU A 338 -18.11 -11.21 11.53
CA GLU A 338 -17.74 -12.55 11.07
C GLU A 338 -17.60 -12.66 9.53
N VAL A 339 -18.37 -11.86 8.79
CA VAL A 339 -18.28 -11.76 7.32
C VAL A 339 -16.90 -11.27 6.87
N VAL A 340 -16.34 -10.28 7.57
CA VAL A 340 -15.01 -9.72 7.29
C VAL A 340 -13.92 -10.73 7.65
N LYS A 341 -14.03 -11.41 8.80
CA LYS A 341 -13.10 -12.50 9.19
C LYS A 341 -13.07 -13.63 8.16
N LYS A 342 -14.24 -14.09 7.69
CA LYS A 342 -14.37 -15.10 6.64
C LYS A 342 -13.77 -14.64 5.31
N SER A 343 -13.89 -13.36 4.96
CA SER A 343 -13.27 -12.80 3.76
C SER A 343 -11.74 -12.71 3.86
N TRP A 344 -11.21 -12.34 5.03
CA TRP A 344 -9.77 -12.28 5.29
C TRP A 344 -9.14 -13.67 5.31
N ALA A 345 -9.80 -14.66 5.90
CA ALA A 345 -9.36 -16.06 5.89
C ALA A 345 -9.32 -16.64 4.46
N LYS A 346 -10.28 -16.28 3.59
CA LYS A 346 -10.25 -16.64 2.16
C LYS A 346 -9.12 -15.95 1.39
N TYR A 347 -8.70 -14.77 1.82
CA TYR A 347 -7.61 -14.03 1.16
C TYR A 347 -6.22 -14.49 1.64
N SER A 348 -6.06 -14.80 2.94
CA SER A 348 -4.80 -15.28 3.53
C SER A 348 -4.48 -16.73 3.14
N SER A 349 -5.49 -17.60 3.06
CA SER A 349 -5.32 -18.98 2.57
C SER A 349 -4.85 -19.03 1.12
N ARG A 350 -5.34 -18.13 0.26
CA ARG A 350 -4.85 -17.95 -1.12
C ARG A 350 -3.41 -17.43 -1.19
N ARG A 351 -2.92 -16.75 -0.15
CA ARG A 351 -1.54 -16.28 -0.05
C ARG A 351 -0.60 -17.38 0.48
N ALA A 352 -1.04 -18.15 1.48
CA ALA A 352 -0.27 -19.28 2.03
C ALA A 352 -0.13 -20.44 1.03
N ALA A 353 -1.16 -20.70 0.21
CA ALA A 353 -1.11 -21.70 -0.87
C ALA A 353 -0.19 -21.31 -2.05
N ARG A 354 0.33 -20.06 -2.10
CA ARG A 354 1.30 -19.60 -3.10
C ARG A 354 2.76 -19.67 -2.62
N ILE A 355 2.99 -20.05 -1.37
CA ILE A 355 4.32 -20.10 -0.74
C ILE A 355 4.75 -21.56 -0.47
N ARG A 356 3.91 -22.55 -0.81
CA ARG A 356 4.30 -23.97 -0.78
C ARG A 356 4.61 -24.47 -2.17
#